data_AF-A0AA47EJS6-F1
#
_entry.id   AF-A0AA47EJS6-F1
#
_cell.length_a   1.000
_cell.length_b   1.000
_cell.length_c   1.000
_cell.angle_alpha   90.00
_cell.angle_beta   90.00
_cell.angle_gamma   90.00
#
_symmetry.space_group_name_H-M   'P 1'
#
loop_
_entity.id
_entity.type
_entity.pdbx_description
1 polymer ?
#
loop_
_entity_poly.entity_id
_entity_poly.type
_entity_poly.pdbx_seq_one_letter_code
_entity_poly.pdbx_strand_id
1 'polypeptide(L)'
;MKRKKMILVIVTIFIFIAIGLLEIMNTLFYSMLRLPTGDYLSESTSSNGTYTIKSYLCNGGATVDYAVRSELITNTKNSKAKTIYWDYKINKAAITWENDDTAIINGHKFNIRTTYRSGRL
;
A
#
# COMPACT_ATOMS: atom_id res chain seq x y z
N MET A 1 31.99 -34.26 18.02
CA MET A 1 31.54 -33.86 16.66
C MET A 1 30.02 -33.97 16.45
N LYS A 2 29.33 -35.05 16.87
CA LYS A 2 27.88 -35.24 16.65
C LYS A 2 26.99 -34.15 17.29
N ARG A 3 27.26 -33.75 18.54
CA ARG A 3 26.55 -32.63 19.22
C ARG A 3 26.68 -31.29 18.50
N LYS A 4 27.88 -30.91 18.04
CA LYS A 4 28.10 -29.66 17.28
C LYS A 4 27.36 -29.66 15.93
N LYS A 5 27.35 -30.80 15.22
CA LYS A 5 26.57 -30.97 13.98
C LYS A 5 25.06 -30.91 14.25
N MET A 6 24.58 -31.47 15.35
CA MET A 6 23.17 -31.41 15.75
C MET A 6 22.73 -29.99 16.10
N ILE A 7 23.55 -29.24 16.85
CA ILE A 7 23.30 -27.82 17.13
C ILE A 7 23.27 -27.01 15.83
N LEU A 8 24.20 -27.25 14.91
CA LEU A 8 24.23 -26.59 13.60
C LEU A 8 22.92 -26.81 12.83
N VAL A 9 22.42 -28.05 12.78
CA VAL A 9 21.16 -28.38 12.09
C VAL A 9 19.96 -27.67 12.74
N ILE A 10 19.88 -27.65 14.07
CA ILE A 10 18.81 -26.96 14.80
C ILE A 10 18.83 -25.45 14.51
N VAL A 11 20.01 -24.83 14.56
CA VAL A 11 20.18 -23.40 14.25
C VAL A 11 19.74 -23.10 12.82
N THR A 12 20.14 -23.92 11.86
CA THR A 12 19.74 -23.75 10.46
C THR A 12 18.22 -23.84 10.30
N ILE A 13 17.55 -24.78 10.96
CA ILE A 13 16.08 -24.90 10.93
C ILE A 13 15.41 -23.64 11.51
N PHE A 14 15.90 -23.15 12.65
CA PHE A 14 15.37 -21.92 13.26
C PHE A 14 15.53 -20.70 12.35
N ILE A 15 16.65 -20.59 11.63
CA ILE A 15 16.86 -19.51 10.65
C ILE A 15 15.82 -19.59 9.53
N PHE A 16 15.56 -20.76 8.97
CA PHE A 16 14.54 -20.93 7.94
C PHE A 16 13.13 -20.60 8.44
N ILE A 17 12.79 -20.98 9.68
CA ILE A 17 11.51 -20.62 10.30
C ILE A 17 11.41 -19.10 10.47
N ALA A 18 12.48 -18.44 10.95
CA ALA A 18 12.50 -16.99 11.14
C ALA A 18 12.30 -16.25 9.81
N ILE A 19 12.98 -16.68 8.74
CA ILE A 19 12.81 -16.11 7.39
C ILE A 19 11.37 -16.31 6.90
N GLY A 20 10.81 -17.51 7.06
CA GLY A 20 9.41 -17.79 6.69
C GLY A 20 8.40 -16.91 7.42
N LEU A 21 8.60 -16.69 8.73
CA LEU A 21 7.76 -15.80 9.53
C LEU A 21 7.86 -14.34 9.07
N LEU A 22 9.06 -13.86 8.72
CA LEU A 22 9.26 -12.50 8.22
C LEU A 22 8.49 -12.27 6.91
N GLU A 23 8.54 -13.21 5.97
CA GLU A 23 7.81 -13.11 4.70
C GLU A 23 6.28 -13.13 4.90
N ILE A 24 5.79 -13.93 5.85
CA ILE A 24 4.35 -13.96 6.22
C ILE A 24 3.94 -12.60 6.80
N MET A 25 4.71 -12.05 7.73
CA MET A 25 4.42 -10.73 8.30
C MET A 25 4.46 -9.63 7.23
N ASN A 26 5.43 -9.67 6.33
CA ASN A 26 5.50 -8.75 5.20
C ASN A 26 4.23 -8.81 4.34
N THR A 27 3.78 -10.02 4.01
CA THR A 27 2.58 -10.22 3.19
C THR A 27 1.28 -9.81 3.88
N LEU A 28 1.14 -10.08 5.18
CA LEU A 28 -0.09 -9.78 5.92
C LEU A 28 -0.25 -8.30 6.27
N PHE A 29 0.85 -7.62 6.59
CA PHE A 29 0.78 -6.25 7.15
C PHE A 29 1.26 -5.16 6.19
N TYR A 30 2.15 -5.48 5.24
CA TYR A 30 2.72 -4.48 4.33
C TYR A 30 2.18 -4.59 2.91
N SER A 31 1.43 -5.65 2.57
CA SER A 31 0.80 -5.75 1.26
C SER A 31 -0.40 -4.82 1.16
N MET A 32 -0.30 -3.79 0.32
CA MET A 32 -1.42 -2.89 0.02
C MET A 32 -2.61 -3.57 -0.68
N LEU A 33 -2.48 -4.84 -1.08
CA LEU A 33 -3.55 -5.65 -1.68
C LEU A 33 -4.67 -6.00 -0.70
N ARG A 34 -4.42 -5.95 0.61
CA ARG A 34 -5.37 -6.37 1.65
C ARG A 34 -5.88 -5.22 2.52
N LEU A 35 -5.67 -3.99 2.08
CA LEU A 35 -6.13 -2.82 2.84
C LEU A 35 -7.66 -2.80 2.89
N PRO A 36 -8.25 -2.47 4.05
CA PRO A 36 -9.69 -2.47 4.23
C PRO A 36 -10.39 -1.59 3.19
N THR A 37 -11.54 -2.03 2.74
CA THR A 37 -12.45 -1.19 1.97
C THR A 37 -12.93 -0.07 2.89
N GLY A 38 -12.91 1.16 2.40
CA GLY A 38 -13.36 2.33 3.14
C GLY A 38 -14.58 2.98 2.51
N ASP A 39 -15.16 3.92 3.23
CA ASP A 39 -16.24 4.77 2.75
C ASP A 39 -15.67 5.84 1.81
N TYR A 40 -16.34 6.11 0.69
CA TYR A 40 -15.88 7.11 -0.28
C TYR A 40 -15.73 8.49 0.38
N LEU A 41 -14.57 9.13 0.20
CA LEU A 41 -14.28 10.49 0.68
C LEU A 41 -14.33 11.50 -0.46
N SER A 42 -13.48 11.28 -1.47
CA SER A 42 -13.25 12.26 -2.52
C SER A 42 -12.54 11.63 -3.71
N GLU A 43 -12.63 12.28 -4.87
CA GLU A 43 -11.84 11.93 -6.04
C GLU A 43 -11.28 13.17 -6.73
N SER A 44 -10.21 12.99 -7.50
CA SER A 44 -9.62 14.03 -8.32
C SER A 44 -9.00 13.41 -9.57
N THR A 45 -9.19 14.06 -10.70
CA THR A 45 -8.77 13.58 -12.02
C THR A 45 -7.67 14.47 -12.57
N SER A 46 -6.64 13.84 -13.13
CA SER A 46 -5.55 14.50 -13.87
C SER A 46 -6.09 15.41 -14.98
N SER A 47 -5.36 16.46 -15.32
CA SER A 47 -5.83 17.47 -16.29
C SER A 47 -6.12 16.88 -17.67
N ASN A 48 -5.33 15.91 -18.12
CA ASN A 48 -5.60 15.17 -19.37
C ASN A 48 -6.66 14.06 -19.27
N GLY A 49 -7.22 13.81 -18.09
CA GLY A 49 -8.26 12.80 -17.89
C GLY A 49 -7.78 11.35 -17.89
N THR A 50 -6.48 11.08 -18.00
CA THR A 50 -5.93 9.71 -18.09
C THR A 50 -6.02 8.97 -16.76
N TYR A 51 -5.88 9.69 -15.66
CA TYR A 51 -5.83 9.15 -14.32
C TYR A 51 -6.86 9.81 -13.41
N THR A 52 -7.50 9.00 -12.56
CA THR A 52 -8.37 9.45 -11.47
C THR A 52 -7.90 8.81 -10.18
N ILE A 53 -7.75 9.61 -9.13
CA ILE A 53 -7.45 9.12 -7.77
C ILE A 53 -8.74 9.18 -6.97
N LYS A 54 -9.14 8.06 -6.38
CA LYS A 54 -10.26 7.96 -5.43
C LYS A 54 -9.74 7.68 -4.04
N SER A 55 -10.23 8.41 -3.05
CA SER A 55 -9.86 8.23 -1.65
C SER A 55 -11.03 7.73 -0.84
N TYR A 56 -10.71 6.91 0.16
CA TYR A 56 -11.65 6.21 1.01
C TYR A 56 -11.22 6.35 2.47
N LEU A 57 -12.19 6.58 3.35
CA LEU A 57 -12.02 6.55 4.80
C LEU A 57 -12.18 5.13 5.29
N CYS A 58 -11.10 4.55 5.78
CA CYS A 58 -11.10 3.21 6.34
C CYS A 58 -11.29 3.27 7.85
N ASN A 59 -12.38 2.69 8.34
CA ASN A 59 -12.66 2.55 9.76
C ASN A 59 -12.16 1.19 10.27
N GLY A 60 -11.25 1.19 11.24
CA GLY A 60 -10.72 -0.04 11.84
C GLY A 60 -11.57 -0.61 12.97
N GLY A 61 -12.67 0.04 13.35
CA GLY A 61 -13.56 -0.34 14.46
C GLY A 61 -13.35 0.50 15.72
N ALA A 62 -14.00 0.10 16.83
CA ALA A 62 -14.10 0.93 18.04
C ALA A 62 -12.76 1.29 18.70
N THR A 63 -11.71 0.49 18.51
CA THR A 63 -10.40 0.64 19.16
C THR A 63 -9.27 1.04 18.21
N VAL A 64 -9.58 1.21 16.93
CA VAL A 64 -8.59 1.51 15.88
C VAL A 64 -8.97 2.85 15.25
N ASP A 65 -7.98 3.72 15.08
CA ASP A 65 -8.20 5.03 14.48
C ASP A 65 -8.53 4.91 12.99
N TYR A 66 -9.03 6.00 12.41
CA TYR A 66 -9.29 6.07 10.98
C TYR A 66 -7.99 6.06 10.18
N ALA A 67 -8.09 5.56 8.94
CA ALA A 67 -7.05 5.67 7.94
C ALA A 67 -7.64 6.21 6.64
N VAL A 68 -6.81 6.79 5.78
CA VAL A 68 -7.20 7.13 4.42
C VAL A 68 -6.42 6.25 3.45
N ARG A 69 -7.17 5.61 2.55
CA ARG A 69 -6.65 4.82 1.44
C ARG A 69 -6.96 5.53 0.13
N SER A 70 -5.99 5.70 -0.74
CA SER A 70 -6.25 6.21 -2.10
C SER A 70 -5.84 5.22 -3.17
N GLU A 71 -6.73 5.03 -4.13
CA GLU A 71 -6.56 4.18 -5.29
C GLU A 71 -6.42 5.03 -6.54
N LEU A 72 -5.47 4.65 -7.39
CA LEU A 72 -5.30 5.17 -8.73
C LEU A 72 -6.08 4.32 -9.73
N ILE A 73 -6.85 4.98 -10.58
CA ILE A 73 -7.62 4.39 -11.66
C ILE A 73 -7.10 4.99 -12.97
N THR A 74 -6.73 4.14 -13.92
CA THR A 74 -6.42 4.58 -15.29
C THR A 74 -7.71 4.57 -16.10
N ASN A 75 -8.10 5.68 -16.72
CA ASN A 75 -9.38 5.82 -17.43
C ASN A 75 -9.38 5.16 -18.83
N THR A 76 -8.75 4.00 -18.93
CA THR A 76 -8.72 3.13 -20.11
C THR A 76 -9.60 1.91 -19.87
N LYS A 77 -10.09 1.29 -20.95
CA LYS A 77 -10.92 0.08 -20.84
C LYS A 77 -10.14 -1.04 -20.12
N ASN A 78 -10.74 -1.61 -19.07
CA ASN A 78 -10.24 -2.74 -18.27
C ASN A 78 -9.03 -2.45 -17.35
N SER A 79 -8.81 -1.20 -16.92
CA SER A 79 -7.79 -0.95 -15.90
C SER A 79 -8.23 -1.48 -14.53
N LYS A 80 -7.27 -2.00 -13.76
CA LYS A 80 -7.48 -2.34 -12.35
C LYS A 80 -7.10 -1.14 -11.50
N ALA A 81 -7.94 -0.80 -10.53
CA ALA A 81 -7.59 0.15 -9.49
C ALA A 81 -6.39 -0.36 -8.70
N LYS A 82 -5.47 0.54 -8.35
CA LYS A 82 -4.26 0.21 -7.58
C LYS A 82 -4.13 1.16 -6.41
N THR A 83 -3.98 0.64 -5.20
CA THR A 83 -3.67 1.48 -4.04
C THR A 83 -2.30 2.14 -4.21
N ILE A 84 -2.27 3.47 -4.04
CA ILE A 84 -1.04 4.28 -4.14
C ILE A 84 -0.73 5.05 -2.85
N TYR A 85 -1.70 5.15 -1.94
CA TYR A 85 -1.56 5.86 -0.68
C TYR A 85 -2.32 5.15 0.44
N TRP A 86 -1.69 5.08 1.60
CA TRP A 86 -2.25 4.59 2.85
C TRP A 86 -1.61 5.34 4.00
N ASP A 87 -2.43 5.96 4.85
CA ASP A 87 -1.92 6.70 6.00
C ASP A 87 -2.91 6.61 7.19
N TYR A 88 -2.35 6.46 8.39
CA TYR A 88 -3.06 6.08 9.61
C TYR A 88 -3.20 7.27 10.55
N LYS A 89 -4.31 7.32 11.31
CA LYS A 89 -4.71 8.45 12.16
C LYS A 89 -5.03 9.72 11.37
N ILE A 90 -5.57 9.54 10.18
CA ILE A 90 -6.06 10.65 9.36
C ILE A 90 -7.45 10.31 8.82
N ASN A 91 -8.26 11.35 8.58
CA ASN A 91 -9.65 11.20 8.14
C ASN A 91 -10.02 12.12 6.97
N LYS A 92 -9.04 12.77 6.35
CA LYS A 92 -9.23 13.68 5.22
C LYS A 92 -8.24 13.36 4.11
N ALA A 93 -8.68 13.56 2.87
CA ALA A 93 -7.88 13.39 1.67
C ALA A 93 -7.88 14.70 0.88
N ALA A 94 -6.75 15.39 0.82
CA ALA A 94 -6.53 16.51 -0.08
C ALA A 94 -5.71 16.02 -1.27
N ILE A 95 -6.33 15.97 -2.45
CA ILE A 95 -5.70 15.50 -3.69
C ILE A 95 -5.52 16.69 -4.63
N THR A 96 -4.28 16.95 -5.02
CA THR A 96 -3.94 17.95 -6.05
C THR A 96 -3.04 17.32 -7.10
N TRP A 97 -3.03 17.90 -8.30
CA TRP A 97 -2.19 17.46 -9.40
C TRP A 97 -1.16 18.55 -9.70
N GLU A 98 0.12 18.19 -9.67
CA GLU A 98 1.19 19.09 -10.09
C GLU A 98 1.31 19.09 -11.62
N ASN A 99 1.07 17.94 -12.24
CA ASN A 99 0.97 17.71 -13.68
C ASN A 99 0.20 16.41 -13.93
N ASP A 100 0.01 16.05 -15.20
CA ASP A 100 -0.77 14.87 -15.60
C ASP A 100 -0.33 13.54 -14.99
N ASP A 101 0.94 13.39 -14.62
CA ASP A 101 1.52 12.13 -14.13
C ASP A 101 1.95 12.20 -12.66
N THR A 102 1.75 13.34 -12.00
CA THR A 102 2.26 13.60 -10.65
C THR A 102 1.17 14.19 -9.78
N ALA A 103 0.71 13.39 -8.82
CA ALA A 103 -0.30 13.79 -7.84
C ALA A 103 0.35 14.06 -6.48
N ILE A 104 -0.30 14.90 -5.68
CA ILE A 104 0.05 15.17 -4.30
C ILE A 104 -1.17 14.82 -3.45
N ILE A 105 -1.02 13.87 -2.52
CA ILE A 105 -2.07 13.44 -1.60
C ILE A 105 -1.60 13.80 -0.18
N ASN A 106 -2.33 14.68 0.49
CA ASN A 106 -1.98 15.18 1.85
C ASN A 106 -0.52 15.67 1.97
N GLY A 107 0.00 16.31 0.92
CA GLY A 107 1.39 16.80 0.88
C GLY A 107 2.43 15.77 0.43
N HIS A 108 2.06 14.49 0.29
CA HIS A 108 2.94 13.45 -0.24
C HIS A 108 2.86 13.37 -1.76
N LYS A 109 4.01 13.46 -2.42
CA LYS A 109 4.12 13.47 -3.89
C LYS A 109 4.24 12.06 -4.46
N PHE A 110 3.41 11.73 -5.44
CA PHE A 110 3.34 10.44 -6.11
C PHE A 110 3.52 10.62 -7.62
N ASN A 111 4.61 10.09 -8.15
CA ASN A 111 4.83 10.01 -9.60
C ASN A 111 4.26 8.69 -10.13
N ILE A 112 3.19 8.75 -10.91
CA ILE A 112 2.46 7.59 -11.39
C ILE A 112 3.33 6.68 -12.25
N ARG A 113 4.17 7.25 -13.13
CA ARG A 113 5.03 6.48 -14.05
C ARG A 113 6.12 5.71 -13.32
N THR A 114 6.72 6.32 -12.29
CA THR A 114 7.80 5.69 -11.50
C THR A 114 7.25 4.67 -10.51
N THR A 115 6.14 5.01 -9.83
CA THR A 115 5.42 4.11 -8.93
C THR A 115 4.88 2.86 -9.66
N TYR A 116 4.71 2.91 -10.99
CA TYR A 116 4.33 1.76 -11.80
C TYR A 116 5.44 0.70 -11.95
N ARG A 117 6.72 1.10 -11.91
CA ARG A 117 7.85 0.20 -12.19
C ARG A 117 8.43 -0.51 -10.96
N SER A 118 8.29 0.03 -9.74
CA SER A 118 9.06 -0.52 -8.61
C SER A 118 8.45 -1.78 -8.00
N GLY A 119 7.14 -2.04 -8.15
CA GLY A 119 6.47 -3.13 -7.42
C GLY A 119 6.70 -3.11 -5.88
N ARG A 120 7.25 -2.01 -5.37
CA ARG A 120 7.71 -1.78 -4.00
C ARG A 120 7.40 -0.34 -3.67
N LEU A 121 6.32 -0.17 -2.94
CA LEU A 121 6.12 0.92 -2.00
C LEU A 121 5.57 0.28 -0.74
#